data_AF-A0A350UDE1-F1
#
_entry.id   AF-A0A350UDE1-F1
#
_cell.length_a   1.000
_cell.length_b   1.000
_cell.length_c   1.000
_cell.angle_alpha   90.00
_cell.angle_beta   90.00
_cell.angle_gamma   90.00
#
_symmetry.space_group_name_H-M   'P 1'
#
loop_
_entity.id
_entity.type
_entity.pdbx_description
1 polymer ?
#
loop_
_entity_poly.entity_id
_entity_poly.type
_entity_poly.pdbx_seq_one_letter_code
_entity_poly.pdbx_strand_id
1 'polypeptide(L)'
;MDANVRRRVSARVIATMILAAALALIPPILYYDMIYAEFFLEDAAKSVANQFLGAMRWIHAGGILAVWLLNLIFFTVNQRKGDSGSKLKSRTLLQNVLNILFIILCVASMIGFRFVLSAETWIGTMIPRADTSRVIVWAPYYIVALCGWFLWRFCRNAAPATNSPVTWPIARWIDKNMTRAERKR
;
A
#
# COMPACT_ATOMS: atom_id res chain seq x y z
N MET A 1 6.72 -0.93 -30.91
CA MET A 1 7.26 -1.18 -29.55
C MET A 1 7.75 -2.61 -29.53
N ASP A 2 9.02 -2.80 -29.19
CA ASP A 2 9.69 -4.10 -29.29
C ASP A 2 9.03 -5.17 -28.40
N ALA A 3 8.99 -6.42 -28.85
CA ALA A 3 8.28 -7.50 -28.14
C ALA A 3 8.83 -7.72 -26.71
N ASN A 4 10.14 -7.53 -26.54
CA ASN A 4 10.83 -7.63 -25.26
C ASN A 4 10.50 -6.46 -24.32
N VAL A 5 10.34 -5.25 -24.86
CA VAL A 5 9.91 -4.08 -24.08
C VAL A 5 8.51 -4.32 -23.52
N ARG A 6 7.59 -4.84 -24.33
CA ARG A 6 6.23 -5.20 -23.88
C ARG A 6 6.27 -6.25 -22.77
N ARG A 7 7.08 -7.31 -22.91
CA ARG A 7 7.22 -8.37 -21.90
C ARG A 7 7.77 -7.86 -20.57
N ARG A 8 8.80 -7.00 -20.60
CA ARG A 8 9.37 -6.35 -19.41
C ARG A 8 8.35 -5.46 -18.70
N VAL A 9 7.61 -4.66 -19.47
CA VAL A 9 6.54 -3.80 -18.94
C VAL A 9 5.46 -4.63 -18.25
N SER A 10 4.96 -5.69 -18.90
CA SER A 10 3.93 -6.56 -18.33
C SER A 10 4.41 -7.24 -17.04
N ALA A 11 5.64 -7.77 -17.00
CA ALA A 11 6.17 -8.41 -15.81
C ALA A 11 6.27 -7.45 -14.61
N ARG A 12 6.67 -6.20 -14.85
CA ARG A 12 6.74 -5.16 -13.81
C ARG A 12 5.35 -4.80 -13.27
N VAL A 13 4.36 -4.64 -14.16
CA VAL A 13 2.97 -4.35 -13.75
C VAL A 13 2.37 -5.53 -12.96
N ILE A 14 2.63 -6.77 -13.39
CA ILE A 14 2.19 -7.96 -12.66
C ILE A 14 2.84 -8.01 -11.27
N ALA A 15 4.14 -7.73 -11.16
CA ALA A 15 4.83 -7.73 -9.86
C ALA A 15 4.29 -6.66 -8.90
N THR A 16 4.01 -5.44 -9.38
CA THR A 16 3.41 -4.39 -8.53
C THR A 16 1.98 -4.73 -8.14
N MET A 17 1.21 -5.38 -9.03
CA MET A 17 -0.14 -5.86 -8.74
C MET A 17 -0.16 -6.95 -7.67
N ILE A 18 0.73 -7.96 -7.77
CA ILE A 18 0.86 -9.03 -6.76
C ILE A 18 1.24 -8.43 -5.41
N LEU A 19 2.20 -7.50 -5.38
CA LEU A 19 2.59 -6.84 -4.15
C LEU A 19 1.44 -6.01 -3.56
N ALA A 20 0.70 -5.26 -4.39
CA ALA A 20 -0.46 -4.50 -3.94
C ALA A 20 -1.54 -5.41 -3.33
N ALA A 21 -1.82 -6.55 -3.97
CA ALA A 21 -2.77 -7.54 -3.44
C ALA A 21 -2.30 -8.12 -2.10
N ALA A 22 -1.02 -8.49 -1.99
CA ALA A 22 -0.45 -9.00 -0.75
C ALA A 22 -0.56 -7.97 0.40
N LEU A 23 -0.21 -6.71 0.13
CA LEU A 23 -0.29 -5.63 1.11
C LEU A 23 -1.72 -5.20 1.44
N ALA A 24 -2.68 -5.39 0.53
CA ALA A 24 -4.08 -5.08 0.78
C ALA A 24 -4.79 -6.16 1.62
N LEU A 25 -4.34 -7.42 1.55
CA LEU A 25 -5.06 -8.57 2.11
C LEU A 25 -4.40 -9.16 3.36
N ILE A 26 -3.07 -9.25 3.42
CA ILE A 26 -2.37 -9.92 4.53
C ILE A 26 -2.33 -9.06 5.80
N PRO A 27 -1.88 -7.78 5.75
CA PRO A 27 -1.77 -6.97 6.96
C PRO A 27 -3.08 -6.77 7.73
N PRO A 28 -4.26 -6.65 7.05
CA PRO A 28 -5.54 -6.64 7.75
C PRO A 28 -5.88 -7.87 8.58
N ILE A 29 -5.39 -9.04 8.22
CA ILE A 29 -5.57 -10.26 9.02
C ILE A 29 -4.78 -10.12 10.33
N LEU A 30 -3.54 -9.61 10.25
CA LEU A 30 -2.65 -9.50 11.40
C LEU A 30 -3.20 -8.56 12.48
N TYR A 31 -3.72 -7.39 12.13
CA TYR A 31 -4.29 -6.48 13.13
C TYR A 31 -5.73 -6.86 13.54
N TYR A 32 -6.44 -7.64 12.72
CA TYR A 32 -7.76 -8.17 13.10
C TYR A 32 -7.64 -9.04 14.35
N ASP A 33 -6.72 -10.01 14.33
CA ASP A 33 -6.51 -10.94 15.45
C ASP A 33 -6.06 -10.21 16.72
N MET A 34 -5.15 -9.23 16.59
CA MET A 34 -4.65 -8.43 17.71
C MET A 34 -5.75 -7.61 18.38
N ILE A 35 -6.62 -6.98 17.59
CA ILE A 35 -7.70 -6.13 18.12
C ILE A 35 -8.82 -7.01 18.67
N TYR A 36 -9.21 -8.09 17.98
CA TYR A 36 -10.28 -8.97 18.43
C TYR A 36 -9.97 -9.63 19.79
N ALA A 37 -8.69 -9.95 20.05
CA ALA A 37 -8.23 -10.48 21.34
C ALA A 37 -8.43 -9.50 22.52
N GLU A 38 -8.41 -8.19 22.28
CA GLU A 38 -8.56 -7.16 23.32
C GLU A 38 -10.04 -6.90 23.71
N PHE A 39 -11.01 -7.23 22.84
CA PHE A 39 -12.45 -7.00 23.08
C PHE A 39 -13.20 -8.24 23.59
N PHE A 40 -12.50 -9.21 24.20
CA PHE A 40 -13.00 -10.57 24.41
C PHE A 40 -14.15 -10.74 25.43
N LEU A 41 -14.44 -9.72 26.26
CA LEU A 41 -15.27 -9.87 27.47
C LEU A 41 -16.80 -9.76 27.26
N GLU A 42 -17.29 -9.10 26.20
CA GLU A 42 -18.75 -8.93 25.99
C GLU A 42 -19.19 -9.05 24.51
N ASP A 43 -20.36 -9.67 24.26
CA ASP A 43 -20.90 -9.90 22.91
C ASP A 43 -21.23 -8.60 22.16
N ALA A 44 -21.67 -7.57 22.88
CA ALA A 44 -21.90 -6.23 22.33
C ALA A 44 -20.58 -5.60 21.85
N ALA A 45 -19.51 -5.72 22.63
CA ALA A 45 -18.18 -5.23 22.27
C ALA A 45 -17.61 -5.96 21.04
N LYS A 46 -17.84 -7.28 20.92
CA LYS A 46 -17.44 -8.08 19.75
C LYS A 46 -18.14 -7.65 18.46
N SER A 47 -19.45 -7.34 18.52
CA SER A 47 -20.20 -6.86 17.34
C SER A 47 -19.65 -5.53 16.82
N VAL A 48 -19.37 -4.59 17.72
CA VAL A 48 -18.80 -3.28 17.37
C VAL A 48 -17.36 -3.42 16.87
N ALA A 49 -16.54 -4.25 17.54
CA ALA A 49 -15.18 -4.54 17.10
C ALA A 49 -15.16 -5.14 15.69
N ASN A 50 -16.10 -6.04 15.37
CA ASN A 50 -16.23 -6.59 14.01
C ASN A 50 -16.62 -5.55 12.96
N GLN A 51 -17.53 -4.62 13.28
CA GLN A 51 -17.88 -3.52 12.37
C GLN A 51 -16.70 -2.57 12.14
N PHE A 52 -15.99 -2.21 13.21
CA PHE A 52 -14.77 -1.40 13.15
C PHE A 52 -13.71 -2.08 12.29
N LEU A 53 -13.38 -3.34 12.59
CA LEU A 53 -12.37 -4.11 11.87
C LEU A 53 -12.74 -4.34 10.41
N GLY A 54 -14.01 -4.64 10.12
CA GLY A 54 -14.53 -4.79 8.77
C GLY A 54 -14.32 -3.53 7.93
N ALA A 55 -14.67 -2.36 8.49
CA ALA A 55 -14.47 -1.09 7.82
C ALA A 55 -12.99 -0.73 7.67
N MET A 56 -12.16 -0.93 8.72
CA MET A 56 -10.72 -0.69 8.66
C MET A 56 -10.07 -1.52 7.55
N ARG A 57 -10.47 -2.79 7.39
CA ARG A 57 -10.01 -3.66 6.29
C ARG A 57 -10.36 -3.09 4.92
N TRP A 58 -11.58 -2.62 4.72
CA TRP A 58 -12.00 -2.05 3.43
C TRP A 58 -11.29 -0.72 3.12
N ILE A 59 -11.14 0.15 4.12
CA ILE A 59 -10.39 1.40 3.95
C ILE A 59 -8.92 1.11 3.65
N HIS A 60 -8.31 0.15 4.35
CA HIS A 60 -6.94 -0.31 4.06
C HIS A 60 -6.82 -0.78 2.61
N ALA A 61 -7.66 -1.74 2.19
CA ALA A 61 -7.61 -2.31 0.85
C ALA A 61 -7.82 -1.23 -0.23
N GLY A 62 -8.81 -0.35 -0.05
CA GLY A 62 -9.05 0.78 -0.94
C GLY A 62 -7.87 1.75 -1.00
N GLY A 63 -7.21 2.00 0.12
CA GLY A 63 -6.04 2.86 0.20
C GLY A 63 -4.83 2.29 -0.55
N ILE A 64 -4.54 1.01 -0.36
CA ILE A 64 -3.46 0.32 -1.09
C ILE A 64 -3.76 0.29 -2.59
N LEU A 65 -5.01 0.03 -2.98
CA LEU A 65 -5.45 0.07 -4.38
C LEU A 65 -5.25 1.46 -4.99
N ALA A 66 -5.62 2.53 -4.27
CA ALA A 66 -5.46 3.91 -4.74
C ALA A 66 -3.99 4.28 -4.94
N VAL A 67 -3.11 3.91 -3.99
CA VAL A 67 -1.65 4.07 -4.14
C VAL A 67 -1.14 3.31 -5.36
N TRP A 68 -1.56 2.06 -5.57
CA TRP A 68 -1.16 1.27 -6.73
C TRP A 68 -1.61 1.91 -8.05
N LEU A 69 -2.88 2.31 -8.16
CA LEU A 69 -3.45 2.94 -9.35
C LEU A 69 -2.75 4.25 -9.71
N LEU A 70 -2.46 5.09 -8.71
CA LEU A 70 -1.70 6.32 -8.92
C LEU A 70 -0.32 6.02 -9.53
N ASN A 71 0.40 5.05 -8.97
CA ASN A 71 1.70 4.64 -9.50
C ASN A 71 1.60 4.04 -10.91
N LEU A 72 0.54 3.29 -11.21
CA LEU A 72 0.29 2.73 -12.53
C LEU A 72 0.01 3.82 -13.59
N ILE A 73 -0.72 4.89 -13.22
CA ILE A 73 -0.95 6.06 -14.07
C ILE A 73 0.39 6.72 -14.40
N PHE A 74 1.21 7.03 -13.39
CA PHE A 74 2.53 7.64 -13.60
C PHE A 74 3.45 6.76 -14.44
N PHE A 75 3.43 5.44 -14.20
CA PHE A 75 4.17 4.49 -15.02
C PHE A 75 3.75 4.56 -16.48
N THR A 76 2.43 4.53 -16.76
CA THR A 76 1.88 4.59 -18.12
C THR A 76 2.21 5.90 -18.82
N VAL A 77 2.08 7.04 -18.11
CA VAL A 77 2.41 8.37 -18.65
C VAL A 77 3.90 8.49 -18.94
N ASN A 78 4.76 8.03 -18.03
CA ASN A 78 6.20 8.08 -18.21
C ASN A 78 6.67 7.15 -19.33
N GLN A 79 6.04 5.98 -19.47
CA GLN A 79 6.25 5.08 -20.61
C GLN A 79 5.87 5.73 -21.94
N ARG A 80 4.67 6.28 -22.04
CA ARG A 80 4.16 6.88 -23.28
C ARG A 80 4.97 8.09 -23.74
N LYS A 81 5.36 8.96 -22.81
CA LYS A 81 6.06 10.20 -23.18
C LYS A 81 7.57 10.02 -23.38
N GLY A 82 8.17 8.97 -22.81
CA GLY A 82 9.60 8.68 -22.98
C GLY A 82 10.57 9.75 -22.44
N ASP A 83 10.08 10.75 -21.70
CA ASP A 83 10.87 11.89 -21.24
C ASP A 83 11.98 11.50 -20.25
N SER A 84 13.07 12.26 -20.29
CA SER A 84 14.22 12.15 -19.39
C SER A 84 14.53 13.51 -18.73
N GLY A 85 15.53 13.55 -17.84
CA GLY A 85 16.02 14.79 -17.25
C GLY A 85 15.00 15.55 -16.39
N SER A 86 14.91 16.87 -16.59
CA SER A 86 14.10 17.79 -15.76
C SER A 86 12.59 17.48 -15.80
N LYS A 87 12.07 17.08 -16.97
CA LYS A 87 10.66 16.73 -17.16
C LYS A 87 10.26 15.47 -16.39
N LEU A 88 11.13 14.46 -16.36
CA LEU A 88 10.93 13.25 -15.56
C LEU A 88 11.04 13.55 -14.07
N LYS A 89 12.00 14.41 -13.67
CA LYS A 89 12.18 14.85 -12.28
C LYS A 89 10.93 15.55 -11.73
N SER A 90 10.34 16.48 -12.49
CA SER A 90 9.12 17.19 -12.10
C SER A 90 7.93 16.23 -11.90
N ARG A 91 7.70 15.31 -12.85
CA ARG A 91 6.64 14.29 -12.70
C ARG A 91 6.87 13.35 -11.52
N THR A 92 8.12 12.98 -11.29
CA THR A 92 8.49 12.15 -10.15
C THR A 92 8.25 12.89 -8.83
N LEU A 93 8.48 14.20 -8.79
CA LEU A 93 8.15 15.03 -7.62
C LEU A 93 6.64 15.07 -7.40
N LEU A 94 5.85 15.31 -8.45
CA LEU A 94 4.39 15.28 -8.36
C LEU A 94 3.87 13.92 -7.89
N GLN A 95 4.41 12.82 -8.44
CA GLN A 95 4.09 11.46 -8.00
C GLN A 95 4.36 11.28 -6.51
N ASN A 96 5.45 11.84 -5.97
CA ASN A 96 5.78 11.75 -4.55
C ASN A 96 4.78 12.49 -3.68
N VAL A 97 4.46 13.73 -4.05
CA VAL A 97 3.48 14.56 -3.32
C VAL A 97 2.13 13.85 -3.30
N LEU A 98 1.67 13.36 -4.46
CA LEU A 98 0.39 12.64 -4.55
C LEU A 98 0.41 11.33 -3.74
N ASN A 99 1.48 10.53 -3.80
CA ASN A 99 1.55 9.30 -2.98
C ASN A 99 1.49 9.63 -1.47
N ILE A 100 2.20 10.65 -1.02
CA ILE A 100 2.15 11.11 0.38
C ILE A 100 0.72 11.54 0.74
N LEU A 101 0.09 12.36 -0.08
CA LEU A 101 -1.29 12.82 0.15
C LEU A 101 -2.29 11.66 0.20
N PHE A 102 -2.19 10.67 -0.69
CA PHE A 102 -3.05 9.48 -0.66
C PHE A 102 -2.85 8.66 0.61
N ILE A 103 -1.60 8.45 1.06
CA ILE A 103 -1.32 7.73 2.31
C ILE A 103 -1.91 8.49 3.51
N ILE A 104 -1.69 9.81 3.59
CA ILE A 104 -2.26 10.65 4.64
C ILE A 104 -3.79 10.59 4.61
N LEU A 105 -4.41 10.66 3.43
CA LEU A 105 -5.85 10.58 3.27
C LEU A 105 -6.40 9.24 3.75
N CYS A 106 -5.72 8.12 3.45
CA CYS A 106 -6.12 6.80 3.94
C CYS A 106 -6.09 6.72 5.47
N VAL A 107 -5.01 7.20 6.09
CA VAL A 107 -4.89 7.27 7.56
C VAL A 107 -5.97 8.17 8.14
N ALA A 108 -6.20 9.35 7.55
CA ALA A 108 -7.24 10.29 7.97
C ALA A 108 -8.65 9.68 7.84
N SER A 109 -8.94 8.93 6.77
CA SER A 109 -10.21 8.23 6.60
C SER A 109 -10.43 7.16 7.66
N MET A 110 -9.39 6.39 7.99
CA MET A 110 -9.46 5.42 9.09
C MET A 110 -9.72 6.13 10.43
N ILE A 111 -9.04 7.25 10.71
CA ILE A 111 -9.24 8.03 11.94
C ILE A 111 -10.66 8.62 11.97
N GLY A 112 -11.13 9.21 10.88
CA GLY A 112 -12.48 9.77 10.78
C GLY A 112 -13.57 8.72 11.00
N PHE A 113 -13.39 7.52 10.46
CA PHE A 113 -14.33 6.42 10.66
C PHE A 113 -14.37 5.95 12.13
N ARG A 114 -13.25 6.05 12.87
CA ARG A 114 -13.24 5.81 14.32
C ARG A 114 -14.11 6.79 15.10
N PHE A 115 -14.25 8.05 14.68
CA PHE A 115 -15.13 9.00 15.36
C PHE A 115 -16.62 8.71 15.10
N VAL A 116 -16.95 8.13 13.94
CA VAL A 116 -18.33 7.74 13.59
C VAL A 116 -18.77 6.51 14.39
N LEU A 117 -17.89 5.54 14.57
CA LEU A 117 -18.11 4.42 15.48
C LEU A 117 -17.66 4.82 16.88
N SER A 118 -18.54 5.44 17.68
CA SER A 118 -18.31 5.86 19.09
C SER A 118 -17.56 4.81 19.93
N ALA A 119 -16.23 4.76 19.80
CA ALA A 119 -15.35 3.82 20.49
C ALA A 119 -14.83 4.43 21.79
N GLU A 120 -14.92 5.77 21.95
CA GLU A 120 -14.51 6.47 23.18
C GLU A 120 -15.37 6.08 24.39
N THR A 121 -16.59 5.59 24.19
CA THR A 121 -17.43 5.06 25.27
C THR A 121 -16.99 3.67 25.77
N TRP A 122 -16.14 2.94 25.03
CA TRP A 122 -15.79 1.54 25.33
C TRP A 122 -14.29 1.28 25.53
N ILE A 123 -13.41 2.10 24.94
CA ILE A 123 -11.95 2.03 25.15
C ILE A 123 -11.58 2.34 26.62
N GLY A 124 -12.43 3.09 27.34
CA GLY A 124 -12.23 3.45 28.74
C GLY A 124 -12.76 2.45 29.78
N THR A 125 -13.62 1.50 29.40
CA THR A 125 -14.40 0.69 30.36
C THR A 125 -13.98 -0.77 30.47
N MET A 126 -13.23 -1.34 29.51
CA MET A 126 -13.01 -2.80 29.46
C MET A 126 -11.57 -3.28 29.32
N ILE A 127 -10.58 -2.39 29.38
CA ILE A 127 -9.20 -2.75 29.03
C ILE A 127 -8.29 -2.80 30.27
N PRO A 128 -7.72 -3.97 30.62
CA PRO A 128 -6.93 -4.15 31.86
C PRO A 128 -5.52 -3.52 31.82
N ARG A 129 -5.01 -3.07 30.66
CA ARG A 129 -3.70 -2.38 30.52
C ARG A 129 -3.76 -1.25 29.49
N ALA A 130 -3.99 -0.03 29.96
CA ALA A 130 -4.26 1.15 29.13
C ALA A 130 -3.18 1.46 28.05
N ASP A 131 -1.91 1.14 28.29
CA ASP A 131 -0.82 1.52 27.36
C ASP A 131 -0.65 0.55 26.19
N THR A 132 -0.68 -0.77 26.43
CA THR A 132 -0.58 -1.79 25.36
C THR A 132 -1.76 -1.71 24.39
N SER A 133 -2.96 -1.49 24.91
CA SER A 133 -4.16 -1.50 24.10
C SER A 133 -4.33 -0.21 23.30
N ARG A 134 -3.75 0.92 23.75
CA ARG A 134 -3.57 2.10 22.90
C ARG A 134 -2.76 1.73 21.65
N VAL A 135 -1.60 1.09 21.81
CA VAL A 135 -0.74 0.70 20.67
C VAL A 135 -1.49 -0.23 19.71
N ILE A 136 -2.23 -1.20 20.22
CA ILE A 136 -3.01 -2.15 19.41
C ILE A 136 -4.13 -1.45 18.63
N VAL A 137 -4.86 -0.52 19.26
CA VAL A 137 -5.91 0.27 18.61
C VAL A 137 -5.33 1.19 17.52
N TRP A 138 -4.09 1.67 17.69
CA TRP A 138 -3.42 2.48 16.67
C TRP A 138 -2.73 1.66 15.56
N ALA A 139 -2.56 0.35 15.72
CA ALA A 139 -1.84 -0.51 14.78
C ALA A 139 -2.36 -0.43 13.33
N PRO A 140 -3.68 -0.42 13.05
CA PRO A 140 -4.18 -0.36 11.66
C PRO A 140 -3.70 0.89 10.90
N TYR A 141 -3.58 2.03 11.57
CA TYR A 141 -3.15 3.30 10.96
C TYR A 141 -1.67 3.26 10.56
N TYR A 142 -0.82 2.72 11.44
CA TYR A 142 0.61 2.57 11.14
C TYR A 142 0.83 1.53 10.04
N ILE A 143 0.09 0.42 10.09
CA ILE A 143 0.22 -0.67 9.13
C ILE A 143 -0.17 -0.20 7.73
N VAL A 144 -1.29 0.53 7.55
CA VAL A 144 -1.66 1.06 6.22
C VAL A 144 -0.62 2.07 5.70
N ALA A 145 -0.08 2.92 6.58
CA ALA A 145 0.92 3.90 6.19
C ALA A 145 2.22 3.26 5.73
N LEU A 146 2.71 2.25 6.48
CA LEU A 146 3.91 1.49 6.14
C LEU A 146 3.71 0.69 4.85
N CYS A 147 2.56 0.05 4.67
CA CYS A 147 2.24 -0.71 3.46
C CYS A 147 2.17 0.21 2.23
N GLY A 148 1.46 1.34 2.33
CA GLY A 148 1.40 2.34 1.27
C GLY A 148 2.78 2.92 0.92
N TRP A 149 3.59 3.22 1.93
CA TRP A 149 4.96 3.70 1.74
C TRP A 149 5.84 2.66 1.04
N PHE A 150 5.80 1.40 1.49
CA PHE A 150 6.56 0.31 0.89
C PHE A 150 6.15 0.08 -0.56
N LEU A 151 4.84 0.02 -0.84
CA LEU A 151 4.31 -0.14 -2.18
C LEU A 151 4.72 1.02 -3.10
N TRP A 152 4.62 2.26 -2.64
CA TRP A 152 5.05 3.43 -3.40
C TRP A 152 6.55 3.36 -3.74
N ARG A 153 7.40 3.03 -2.76
CA ARG A 153 8.84 2.89 -2.96
C ARG A 153 9.17 1.75 -3.91
N PHE A 154 8.47 0.63 -3.80
CA PHE A 154 8.61 -0.48 -4.74
C PHE A 154 8.21 -0.04 -6.15
N CYS A 155 7.00 0.48 -6.35
CA CYS A 155 6.50 0.91 -7.65
C CYS A 155 7.43 1.91 -8.35
N ARG A 156 7.94 2.93 -7.65
CA ARG A 156 8.86 3.90 -8.26
C ARG A 156 10.18 3.30 -8.70
N ASN A 157 10.73 2.37 -7.93
CA ASN A 157 12.06 1.86 -8.17
C ASN A 157 12.09 0.54 -8.97
N ALA A 158 10.98 -0.20 -8.96
CA ALA A 158 10.78 -1.49 -9.62
C ALA A 158 10.10 -1.35 -10.98
N ALA A 159 9.18 -0.39 -11.11
CA ALA A 159 8.49 -0.06 -12.34
C ALA A 159 8.80 1.38 -12.80
N PRO A 160 10.07 1.81 -12.93
CA PRO A 160 10.35 3.04 -13.67
C PRO A 160 10.04 2.81 -15.16
N ALA A 161 9.86 3.89 -15.93
CA ALA A 161 9.77 3.81 -17.39
C ALA A 161 10.96 3.01 -17.96
N THR A 162 10.80 2.35 -19.10
CA THR A 162 11.83 1.48 -19.72
C THR A 162 13.14 2.20 -20.00
N ASN A 163 13.09 3.53 -20.08
CA ASN A 163 14.23 4.41 -20.32
C ASN A 163 15.00 4.76 -19.03
N SER A 164 14.49 4.32 -17.88
CA SER A 164 15.06 4.58 -16.56
C SER A 164 15.52 3.28 -15.91
N PRO A 165 16.72 3.25 -15.30
CA PRO A 165 17.27 2.05 -14.71
C PRO A 165 16.46 1.60 -13.49
N VAL A 166 16.23 0.29 -13.38
CA VAL A 166 15.61 -0.33 -12.20
C VAL A 166 16.60 -0.31 -11.05
N THR A 167 16.27 0.40 -9.98
CA THR A 167 17.19 0.61 -8.85
C THR A 167 16.98 -0.39 -7.72
N TRP A 168 15.79 -1.01 -7.61
CA TRP A 168 15.48 -1.94 -6.52
C TRP A 168 16.01 -3.36 -6.75
N PRO A 169 16.70 -3.99 -5.78
CA PRO A 169 17.32 -5.31 -5.96
C PRO A 169 16.36 -6.42 -6.40
N ILE A 170 15.18 -6.50 -5.78
CA ILE A 170 14.13 -7.49 -6.10
C ILE A 170 13.66 -7.32 -7.55
N ALA A 171 13.44 -6.08 -7.97
CA ALA A 171 12.98 -5.78 -9.32
C ALA A 171 14.08 -5.89 -10.38
N ARG A 172 15.35 -5.67 -10.01
CA ARG A 172 16.50 -5.92 -10.89
C ARG A 172 16.58 -7.38 -11.28
N TRP A 173 16.19 -8.31 -10.40
CA TRP A 173 16.19 -9.74 -10.74
C TRP A 173 15.20 -10.05 -11.87
N ILE A 174 14.02 -9.41 -11.85
CA ILE A 174 13.00 -9.51 -12.91
C ILE A 174 13.60 -9.04 -14.25
N ASP A 175 14.31 -7.92 -14.26
CA ASP A 175 14.90 -7.33 -15.46
C ASP A 175 16.15 -8.07 -15.99
N LYS A 176 17.01 -8.54 -15.08
CA LYS A 176 18.29 -9.22 -15.38
C LYS A 176 18.09 -10.58 -16.03
N ASN A 177 17.05 -11.30 -15.64
CA ASN A 177 16.69 -12.58 -16.27
C ASN A 177 16.20 -12.39 -17.71
N MET A 178 15.50 -11.28 -18.00
CA MET A 178 15.02 -10.97 -19.35
C MET A 178 16.14 -10.47 -20.28
N THR A 179 17.07 -9.65 -19.79
CA THR A 179 18.26 -9.24 -20.58
C THR A 179 19.24 -10.40 -20.82
N ARG A 180 19.31 -11.39 -19.92
CA ARG A 180 20.08 -12.63 -20.16
C ARG A 180 19.43 -13.54 -21.20
N ALA A 181 18.09 -13.56 -21.30
CA ALA A 181 17.39 -14.32 -22.32
C ALA A 181 17.65 -13.77 -23.74
N GLU A 182 17.87 -12.45 -23.87
CA GLU A 182 18.29 -11.79 -25.11
C GLU A 182 19.69 -12.22 -25.57
N ARG A 183 20.69 -12.30 -24.68
CA ARG A 183 22.06 -12.69 -25.05
C ARG A 183 22.23 -14.16 -25.45
N LYS A 184 21.20 -14.99 -25.23
CA LYS A 184 21.20 -16.42 -25.58
C LYS A 184 20.43 -16.73 -26.87
N ARG A 185 19.88 -15.72 -27.54
CA ARG A 185 19.35 -15.80 -28.91
C ARG A 185 20.30 -15.13 -29.86
#